data_AF-A0A243RZA2-F1
#
_entry.id   AF-A0A243RZA2-F1
#
_cell.length_a   1.000
_cell.length_b   1.000
_cell.length_c   1.000
_cell.angle_alpha   90.00
_cell.angle_beta   90.00
_cell.angle_gamma   90.00
#
_symmetry.space_group_name_H-M   'P 1'
#
loop_
_entity.id
_entity.type
_entity.pdbx_description
1 polymer ?
#
loop_
_entity_poly.entity_id
_entity_poly.type
_entity_poly.pdbx_seq_one_letter_code
_entity_poly.pdbx_strand_id
1 'polypeptide(L)' 'MAHTEIEITAALIRELLRDQHPDLADLPVRLGARGWDNQLWRRPAARADRRPLLGGQWG' A
#
# COMPACT_ATOMS: atom_id res chain seq x y z
N MET A 1 -19.36 -18.81 -17.77
CA MET A 1 -18.45 -19.16 -16.65
C MET A 1 -18.68 -18.11 -15.59
N ALA A 2 -19.23 -18.49 -14.44
CA ALA A 2 -19.49 -17.54 -13.36
C ALA A 2 -18.14 -17.06 -12.83
N HIS A 3 -17.75 -15.83 -13.16
CA HIS A 3 -16.66 -15.16 -12.46
C HIS A 3 -17.18 -14.95 -11.04
N THR A 4 -16.84 -15.85 -10.12
CA THR A 4 -17.03 -15.62 -8.70
C THR A 4 -16.25 -14.36 -8.41
N GLU A 5 -16.93 -13.23 -8.29
CA GLU A 5 -16.33 -11.96 -7.93
C GLU A 5 -15.89 -12.12 -6.47
N ILE A 6 -14.69 -12.67 -6.27
CA ILE A 6 -14.08 -12.77 -4.95
C ILE A 6 -13.99 -11.33 -4.46
N GLU A 7 -14.81 -11.00 -3.47
CA GLU A 7 -14.80 -9.68 -2.88
C GLU A 7 -13.50 -9.51 -2.10
N ILE A 8 -12.50 -8.89 -2.73
CA ILE A 8 -11.26 -8.55 -2.06
C ILE A 8 -11.55 -7.41 -1.09
N THR A 9 -11.48 -7.71 0.21
CA THR A 9 -11.71 -6.74 1.28
C THR A 9 -10.39 -6.13 1.76
N ALA A 10 -10.47 -4.96 2.40
CA ALA A 10 -9.31 -4.34 3.04
C ALA A 10 -8.72 -5.20 4.17
N ALA A 11 -9.53 -6.04 4.81
CA ALA A 11 -9.08 -6.95 5.87
C ALA A 11 -8.19 -8.06 5.29
N LEU A 12 -8.62 -8.68 4.19
CA LEU A 12 -7.84 -9.69 3.47
C LEU A 12 -6.49 -9.14 3.00
N ILE A 13 -6.47 -7.92 2.44
CA ILE A 13 -5.23 -7.26 2.02
C ILE A 13 -4.29 -7.06 3.23
N ARG A 14 -4.81 -6.68 4.40
CA ARG A 14 -3.99 -6.47 5.60
C ARG A 14 -3.39 -7.77 6.14
N GLU A 15 -4.15 -8.86 6.15
CA GLU A 15 -3.64 -10.17 6.56
C GLU A 15 -2.52 -10.62 5.63
N LEU A 16 -2.71 -10.49 4.30
CA LEU A 16 -1.68 -10.81 3.33
C LEU A 16 -0.43 -9.94 3.49
N LEU A 17 -0.60 -8.65 3.77
CA LEU A 17 0.51 -7.75 4.07
C LEU A 17 1.23 -8.15 5.36
N ARG A 18 0.54 -8.61 6.42
CA ARG A 18 1.20 -9.09 7.65
C ARG A 18 2.12 -10.25 7.38
N ASP A 19 1.67 -11.19 6.55
CA ASP A 19 2.41 -12.41 6.25
C ASP A 19 3.61 -12.15 5.34
N GLN A 20 3.52 -11.21 4.39
CA GLN A 20 4.58 -10.95 3.40
C GLN A 20 5.47 -9.75 3.75
N HIS A 21 4.90 -8.69 4.30
CA HIS A 21 5.53 -7.38 4.54
C HIS A 21 4.97 -6.75 5.83
N PRO A 22 5.35 -7.26 7.02
CA PRO A 22 4.78 -6.84 8.29
C PRO A 22 4.97 -5.34 8.57
N ASP A 23 6.00 -4.73 8.00
CA ASP A 23 6.25 -3.28 8.03
C ASP A 23 5.16 -2.47 7.30
N LEU A 24 4.48 -3.06 6.33
CA LEU A 24 3.41 -2.42 5.56
C LEU A 24 2.01 -2.69 6.12
N ALA A 25 1.87 -3.66 7.02
CA ALA A 25 0.60 -4.18 7.47
C ALA A 25 -0.19 -3.26 8.41
N ASP A 26 0.51 -2.43 9.17
CA ASP A 26 -0.11 -1.49 10.12
C ASP A 26 -0.58 -0.19 9.45
N LEU A 27 -0.38 -0.08 8.14
CA LEU A 27 -0.63 1.15 7.40
C LEU A 27 -2.02 1.13 6.75
N PRO A 28 -2.72 2.28 6.67
CA PRO A 28 -4.07 2.34 6.16
C PRO A 28 -4.13 1.95 4.67
N VAL A 29 -4.99 0.99 4.36
CA VAL A 29 -5.28 0.47 3.01
C VAL A 29 -6.66 0.96 2.57
N ARG A 30 -6.75 1.59 1.38
CA ARG A 30 -8.01 2.08 0.80
C ARG A 30 -8.14 1.68 -0.67
N LEU A 31 -9.36 1.35 -1.10
CA LEU A 31 -9.64 1.00 -2.49
C LEU A 31 -9.41 2.24 -3.36
N GLY A 32 -8.50 2.12 -4.32
CA GLY A 32 -8.07 3.19 -5.20
C GLY A 32 -8.73 3.15 -6.58
N ALA A 33 -8.97 1.95 -7.13
CA ALA A 33 -9.74 1.67 -8.34
C ALA A 33 -10.09 0.16 -8.43
N ARG A 34 -11.20 -0.20 -9.09
CA ARG A 34 -11.56 -1.58 -9.44
C ARG A 34 -11.68 -1.67 -10.97
N GLY A 35 -10.81 -2.44 -11.60
CA GLY A 35 -10.81 -2.78 -13.02
C GLY A 35 -11.39 -4.17 -13.28
N TRP A 36 -11.36 -4.62 -14.54
CA TRP A 36 -11.93 -5.91 -14.96
C TRP A 36 -11.18 -7.13 -14.40
N ASP A 37 -9.89 -7.01 -14.12
CA ASP A 37 -9.04 -8.08 -13.59
C ASP A 37 -8.24 -7.69 -12.34
N ASN A 38 -8.34 -6.42 -11.91
CA ASN A 38 -7.48 -5.89 -10.86
C ASN A 38 -8.21 -4.93 -9.90
N GLN A 39 -7.84 -4.98 -8.62
CA GLN A 39 -8.20 -3.96 -7.64
C GLN A 39 -6.94 -3.21 -7.21
N LEU A 40 -6.84 -1.94 -7.57
CA LEU A 40 -5.75 -1.08 -7.14
C LEU A 40 -6.05 -0.55 -5.74
N TRP A 41 -5.18 -0.86 -4.79
CA TRP A 41 -5.27 -0.34 -3.42
C TRP A 41 -4.18 0.71 -3.21
N ARG A 42 -4.58 1.89 -2.74
CA ARG A 42 -3.64 2.98 -2.46
C ARG A 42 -3.41 3.09 -0.96
N ARG A 43 -2.15 3.29 -0.61
CA ARG A 43 -1.75 3.79 0.70
C ARG A 43 -1.63 5.31 0.63
N PRO A 44 -2.06 6.07 1.65
CA PRO A 44 -1.77 7.49 1.72
C PRO A 44 -0.25 7.67 1.75
N ALA A 45 0.25 8.63 0.98
CA ALA A 45 1.67 8.93 0.91
C ALA A 45 2.22 9.15 2.33
N ALA A 46 3.32 8.47 2.65
CA ALA A 46 4.02 8.70 3.91
C ALA A 46 4.47 10.17 3.94
N ARG A 47 4.31 10.81 5.11
CA ARG A 47 4.76 12.18 5.32
C ARG A 47 6.26 12.23 5.05
N ALA A 48 6.69 12.97 4.04
CA ALA A 48 8.10 13.21 3.81
C ALA A 48 8.66 14.01 4.98
N ASP A 49 9.42 13.37 5.86
CA ASP A 49 10.27 14.09 6.80
C ASP A 49 11.39 14.74 5.99
N ARG A 50 11.28 16.05 5.78
CA ARG A 50 12.30 16.82 5.06
C ARG A 50 13.48 17.00 6.01
N ARG A 51 14.36 15.98 6.10
CA ARG A 51 15.67 16.14 6.74
C ARG A 51 16.54 17.06 5.89
N PRO A 52 17.02 18.22 6.41
CA PRO A 52 18.00 19.01 5.70
C PRO A 52 19.30 18.21 5.60
N LEU A 53 19.86 18.10 4.40
CA LEU A 53 21.23 17.65 4.21
C LEU A 53 22.15 18.76 4.73
N LEU A 54 22.48 18.71 6.02
CA LEU A 54 23.60 19.49 6.55
C LEU A 54 24.89 18.72 6.23
N GLY A 55 25.74 19.33 5.41
CA GLY A 55 27.15 18.93 5.29
C GLY A 55 27.43 18.03 4.09
N GLY A 56 27.73 18.67 2.96
CA GLY A 56 28.34 18.04 1.79
C GLY A 56 29.09 19.10 1.01
N GLN A 57 30.19 19.58 1.58
CA GLN A 57 31.24 20.26 0.83
C GLN A 57 31.69 19.31 -0.28
N TRP A 58 31.34 19.63 -1.52
CA TRP A 58 32.00 19.05 -2.68
C TRP A 58 33.28 19.85 -2.89
N GLY A 59 34.41 19.24 -2.54
CA GLY A 59 35.72 19.65 -3.04
C GLY A 59 35.93 19.15 -4.47
#